data_AF-A0A522IAI0-F1
#
_entry.id   AF-A0A522IAI0-F1
#
_cell.length_a   1.000
_cell.length_b   1.000
_cell.length_c   1.000
_cell.angle_alpha   90.00
_cell.angle_beta   90.00
_cell.angle_gamma   90.00
#
_symmetry.space_group_name_H-M   'P 1'
#
loop_
_entity.id
_entity.type
_entity.pdbx_description
1 polymer ?
#
loop_
_entity_poly.entity_id
_entity_poly.type
_entity_poly.pdbx_seq_one_letter_code
_entity_poly.pdbx_strand_id
1 'polypeptide(L)'
;MSVNLDKPHLWKDDIARSVDMYNKWFMRFAPEAFRTTRMQTAKSVETALKATANLTNIKPELLQQHPDVLPTLRMSTCPPIAVDRLIGLAGVLPSLVKSMELHKRFPRKLTTADLVYTPSESAMGASG
;
A
#
# COMPACT_ATOMS: atom_id res chain seq x y z
N MET A 1 9.91 -14.40 27.53
CA MET A 1 10.95 -15.42 27.26
C MET A 1 12.05 -14.78 26.44
N SER A 2 13.20 -14.48 27.03
CA SER A 2 14.40 -14.01 26.31
C SER A 2 15.48 -15.09 26.44
N VAL A 3 15.44 -16.07 25.53
CA VAL A 3 16.45 -17.12 25.48
C VAL A 3 17.78 -16.48 25.06
N ASN A 4 18.83 -16.69 25.86
CA ASN A 4 20.22 -16.26 25.63
C ASN A 4 20.53 -14.75 25.66
N LEU A 5 19.63 -13.89 26.14
CA LEU A 5 19.91 -12.43 26.27
C LEU A 5 21.12 -12.12 27.17
N ASP A 6 21.37 -12.96 28.17
CA ASP A 6 22.48 -12.85 29.14
C ASP A 6 23.74 -13.61 28.71
N LYS A 7 23.76 -14.24 27.52
CA LYS A 7 24.84 -15.15 27.06
C LYS A 7 25.46 -14.71 25.73
N PRO A 8 26.23 -13.60 25.68
CA PRO A 8 26.81 -13.08 24.44
C PRO A 8 27.71 -14.05 23.67
N HIS A 9 28.35 -14.99 24.37
CA HIS A 9 29.19 -16.02 23.75
C HIS A 9 28.42 -16.98 22.83
N LEU A 10 27.09 -17.09 23.00
CA LEU A 10 26.21 -17.93 22.17
C LEU A 10 25.58 -17.17 20.99
N TRP A 11 25.65 -15.84 20.98
CA TRP A 11 24.90 -15.02 20.00
C TRP A 11 25.35 -15.24 18.57
N LYS A 12 26.66 -15.43 18.33
CA LYS A 12 27.18 -15.61 16.97
C LYS A 12 26.57 -16.85 16.32
N ASP A 13 26.56 -17.97 17.04
CA ASP A 13 26.00 -19.22 16.56
C ASP A 13 24.47 -19.15 16.45
N ASP A 14 23.80 -18.48 17.38
CA ASP A 14 22.36 -18.24 17.32
C ASP A 14 21.95 -17.40 16.10
N ILE A 15 22.69 -16.33 15.82
CA ILE A 15 22.48 -15.47 14.64
C ILE A 15 22.68 -16.29 13.37
N ALA A 16 23.76 -17.07 13.27
CA ALA A 16 24.02 -17.92 12.12
C ALA A 16 22.87 -18.92 11.88
N ARG A 17 22.38 -19.58 12.93
CA ARG A 17 21.22 -20.48 12.85
C ARG A 17 19.93 -19.77 12.42
N SER A 18 19.69 -18.56 12.93
CA SER A 18 18.52 -17.75 12.56
C SER A 18 18.58 -17.33 11.08
N VAL A 19 19.75 -16.90 10.60
CA VAL A 19 19.97 -16.55 9.19
C VAL A 19 19.79 -17.77 8.30
N ASP A 20 20.35 -18.92 8.66
CA ASP A 20 20.17 -20.17 7.91
C ASP A 20 18.71 -20.61 7.85
N MET A 21 17.98 -20.48 8.97
CA MET A 21 16.55 -20.77 9.02
C MET A 21 15.77 -19.83 8.08
N TYR A 22 16.04 -18.53 8.13
CA TYR A 22 15.44 -17.55 7.23
C TYR A 22 15.77 -17.86 5.77
N ASN A 23 17.03 -18.15 5.44
CA ASN A 23 17.47 -18.45 4.08
C ASN A 23 16.80 -19.71 3.53
N LYS A 24 16.71 -20.79 4.33
CA LYS A 24 16.01 -22.02 3.95
C LYS A 24 14.53 -21.77 3.70
N TRP A 25 13.89 -20.99 4.57
CA TRP A 25 12.50 -20.58 4.38
C TRP A 25 12.36 -19.72 3.11
N PHE A 26 13.23 -18.73 2.91
CA PHE A 26 13.19 -17.82 1.77
C PHE A 26 13.33 -18.58 0.45
N MET A 27 14.34 -19.45 0.33
CA MET A 27 14.55 -20.25 -0.88
C MET A 27 13.38 -21.20 -1.19
N ARG A 28 12.67 -21.66 -0.16
CA ARG A 28 11.50 -22.54 -0.33
C ARG A 28 10.25 -21.80 -0.76
N PHE A 29 9.96 -20.64 -0.17
CA PHE A 29 8.66 -19.98 -0.31
C PHE A 29 8.69 -18.74 -1.22
N ALA A 30 9.81 -18.02 -1.29
CA ALA A 30 9.90 -16.78 -2.06
C ALA A 30 9.66 -16.98 -3.58
N PRO A 31 10.19 -18.04 -4.24
CA PRO A 31 9.99 -18.22 -5.68
C PRO A 31 8.52 -18.44 -6.05
N GLU A 32 7.80 -19.25 -5.26
CA GLU A 32 6.38 -19.53 -5.48
C GLU A 32 5.53 -18.28 -5.19
N ALA A 33 5.75 -17.63 -4.05
CA ALA A 33 5.07 -16.39 -3.70
C ALA A 33 5.26 -15.32 -4.79
N PHE A 34 6.49 -15.15 -5.28
CA PHE A 34 6.79 -14.21 -6.36
C PHE A 34 6.03 -14.56 -7.65
N ARG A 35 6.06 -15.83 -8.08
CA ARG A 35 5.36 -16.25 -9.32
C ARG A 35 3.86 -16.01 -9.22
N THR A 36 3.26 -16.43 -8.11
CA THR A 36 1.82 -16.29 -7.87
C THR A 36 1.42 -14.82 -7.81
N THR A 37 2.12 -14.01 -7.03
CA THR A 37 1.85 -12.57 -6.94
C THR A 37 2.10 -11.87 -8.27
N ARG A 38 3.18 -12.19 -9.00
CA ARG A 38 3.49 -11.58 -10.30
C ARG A 38 2.38 -11.82 -11.32
N MET A 39 1.88 -13.04 -11.42
CA MET A 39 0.77 -13.34 -12.35
C MET A 39 -0.49 -12.54 -12.00
N GLN A 40 -0.86 -12.50 -10.71
CA GLN A 40 -2.03 -11.75 -10.27
C GLN A 40 -1.86 -10.24 -10.45
N THR A 41 -0.67 -9.71 -10.17
CA THR A 41 -0.33 -8.29 -10.35
C THR A 41 -0.36 -7.91 -11.83
N ALA A 42 0.22 -8.74 -12.71
CA ALA A 42 0.19 -8.49 -14.16
C ALA A 42 -1.26 -8.38 -14.68
N LYS A 43 -2.15 -9.29 -14.27
CA LYS A 43 -3.58 -9.23 -14.61
C LYS A 43 -4.27 -7.98 -14.06
N SER A 44 -3.91 -7.57 -12.84
CA SER A 44 -4.47 -6.35 -12.23
C SER A 44 -4.02 -5.10 -12.97
N VAL A 45 -2.74 -5.03 -13.39
CA VAL A 45 -2.20 -3.93 -14.21
C VAL A 45 -2.88 -3.89 -15.58
N GLU A 46 -3.02 -5.03 -16.25
CA GLU A 46 -3.70 -5.10 -17.55
C GLU A 46 -5.15 -4.61 -17.46
N THR A 47 -5.87 -5.03 -16.42
CA THR A 47 -7.26 -4.61 -16.17
C THR A 47 -7.34 -3.10 -15.92
N ALA A 48 -6.43 -2.56 -15.10
CA ALA A 48 -6.36 -1.14 -14.81
C ALA A 48 -6.04 -0.29 -16.06
N LEU A 49 -5.11 -0.75 -16.91
CA LEU A 49 -4.79 -0.08 -18.18
C LEU A 49 -5.99 -0.10 -19.13
N LYS A 50 -6.70 -1.22 -19.25
CA LYS A 50 -7.93 -1.30 -20.05
C LYS A 50 -9.02 -0.37 -19.54
N ALA A 51 -9.27 -0.36 -18.23
CA ALA A 51 -10.29 0.51 -17.63
C ALA A 51 -9.97 1.99 -17.84
N THR A 52 -8.72 2.39 -17.63
CA THR A 52 -8.26 3.79 -17.73
C THR A 52 -7.95 4.25 -19.15
N ALA A 53 -8.29 3.47 -20.19
CA ALA A 53 -7.93 3.75 -21.57
C ALA A 53 -6.42 4.07 -21.72
N ASN A 54 -5.57 3.19 -21.17
CA ASN A 54 -4.12 3.36 -21.06
C ASN A 54 -3.73 4.68 -20.38
N LEU A 55 -4.26 4.92 -19.17
CA LEU A 55 -3.98 6.10 -18.34
C LEU A 55 -4.50 7.44 -18.89
N THR A 56 -5.28 7.44 -19.98
CA THR A 56 -5.86 8.68 -20.55
C THR A 56 -7.19 9.08 -19.92
N ASN A 57 -7.88 8.13 -19.27
CA ASN A 57 -9.15 8.36 -18.59
C ASN A 57 -9.01 8.06 -17.08
N ILE A 58 -8.66 9.09 -16.30
CA ILE A 58 -8.50 9.00 -14.83
C ILE A 58 -9.50 9.95 -14.15
N LYS A 59 -10.74 9.94 -14.63
CA LYS A 59 -11.80 10.81 -14.08
C LYS A 59 -12.34 10.25 -12.75
N PRO A 60 -12.91 11.10 -11.88
CA PRO A 60 -13.46 10.67 -10.60
C PRO A 60 -14.50 9.54 -10.71
N GLU A 61 -15.34 9.55 -11.74
CA GLU A 61 -16.39 8.54 -11.95
C GLU A 61 -15.79 7.16 -12.18
N LEU A 62 -14.68 7.11 -12.93
CA LEU A 62 -13.94 5.88 -13.17
C LEU A 62 -13.30 5.37 -11.88
N LEU A 63 -12.71 6.24 -11.07
CA LEU A 63 -12.10 5.85 -9.80
C LEU A 63 -13.13 5.34 -8.77
N GLN A 64 -14.37 5.84 -8.82
CA GLN A 64 -15.47 5.35 -8.00
C GLN A 64 -15.95 3.96 -8.45
N GLN A 65 -16.01 3.72 -9.76
CA GLN A 65 -16.42 2.44 -10.35
C GLN A 65 -15.33 1.36 -10.24
N HIS A 66 -14.06 1.78 -10.39
CA HIS A 66 -12.88 0.90 -10.40
C HIS A 66 -11.84 1.36 -9.37
N PRO A 67 -12.14 1.30 -8.06
CA PRO A 67 -11.19 1.69 -7.02
C PRO A 67 -9.92 0.82 -6.97
N ASP A 68 -9.96 -0.37 -7.58
CA ASP A 68 -8.85 -1.31 -7.71
C ASP A 68 -7.71 -0.81 -8.61
N VAL A 69 -7.95 0.21 -9.45
CA VAL A 69 -6.91 0.79 -10.32
C VAL A 69 -5.94 1.70 -9.56
N LEU A 70 -6.34 2.19 -8.38
CA LEU A 70 -5.57 3.15 -7.61
C LEU A 70 -4.14 2.68 -7.30
N PRO A 71 -3.89 1.46 -6.79
CA PRO A 71 -2.53 0.96 -6.60
C PRO A 71 -1.67 1.00 -7.88
N THR A 72 -2.25 0.64 -9.03
CA THR A 72 -1.54 0.66 -10.32
C THR A 72 -1.18 2.08 -10.73
N LEU A 73 -2.12 3.02 -10.62
CA LEU A 73 -1.88 4.43 -10.92
C LEU A 73 -0.77 4.99 -10.01
N ARG A 74 -0.81 4.64 -8.73
CA ARG A 74 0.17 5.06 -7.72
C ARG A 74 1.59 4.60 -8.05
N MET A 75 1.72 3.38 -8.55
CA MET A 75 3.00 2.79 -8.98
C MET A 75 3.46 3.30 -10.35
N SER A 76 2.56 3.90 -11.14
CA SER A 76 2.88 4.45 -12.47
C SER A 76 3.53 5.84 -12.41
N THR A 77 3.54 6.50 -11.24
CA THR A 77 4.21 7.79 -11.07
C THR A 77 5.71 7.61 -10.89
N CYS A 78 6.51 8.62 -11.27
CA CYS A 78 7.95 8.63 -11.05
C CYS A 78 8.34 9.79 -10.10
N PRO A 79 8.73 9.53 -8.84
CA PRO A 79 8.79 8.22 -8.17
C PRO A 79 7.38 7.67 -7.83
N PRO A 80 7.24 6.36 -7.52
CA PRO A 80 6.00 5.79 -7.02
C PRO A 80 5.53 6.54 -5.76
N ILE A 81 4.31 7.08 -5.78
CA ILE A 81 3.83 7.92 -4.68
C ILE A 81 3.38 7.07 -3.49
N ALA A 82 3.77 7.44 -2.26
CA ALA A 82 3.32 6.73 -1.06
C ALA A 82 1.82 6.97 -0.78
N VAL A 83 1.12 6.04 -0.12
CA VAL A 83 -0.31 6.20 0.25
C VAL A 83 -0.52 7.45 1.09
N ASP A 84 0.31 7.67 2.11
CA ASP A 84 0.20 8.84 2.99
C ASP A 84 0.51 10.15 2.24
N ARG A 85 1.44 10.10 1.27
CA ARG A 85 1.75 11.25 0.42
C ARG A 85 0.58 11.58 -0.50
N LEU A 86 -0.07 10.57 -1.08
CA LEU A 86 -1.27 10.73 -1.90
C LEU A 86 -2.42 11.33 -1.10
N ILE A 87 -2.67 10.84 0.12
CA ILE A 87 -3.68 11.38 1.04
C ILE A 87 -3.43 12.88 1.28
N GLY A 88 -2.19 13.23 1.64
CA GLY A 88 -1.81 14.62 1.91
C GLY A 88 -1.94 15.55 0.69
N LEU A 89 -1.55 15.08 -0.51
CA LEU A 89 -1.62 15.89 -1.73
C LEU A 89 -3.05 16.03 -2.29
N ALA A 90 -3.86 14.99 -2.16
CA ALA A 90 -5.24 15.00 -2.65
C ALA A 90 -6.20 15.72 -1.69
N GLY A 91 -5.79 15.94 -0.43
CA GLY A 91 -6.64 16.58 0.58
C GLY A 91 -7.90 15.76 0.87
N VAL A 92 -7.82 14.44 0.78
CA VAL A 92 -8.96 13.52 0.98
C VAL A 92 -8.85 12.75 2.29
N LEU A 93 -9.97 12.18 2.74
CA LEU A 93 -9.99 11.32 3.91
C LEU A 93 -9.00 10.14 3.80
N PRO A 94 -8.16 9.89 4.84
CA PRO A 94 -7.27 8.73 4.86
C PRO A 94 -8.01 7.40 4.71
N SER A 95 -9.21 7.30 5.27
CA SER A 95 -10.05 6.10 5.21
C SER A 95 -10.51 5.77 3.79
N LEU A 96 -10.75 6.78 2.95
CA LEU A 96 -11.13 6.61 1.55
C LEU A 96 -9.99 5.94 0.78
N VAL A 97 -8.80 6.53 0.81
CA VAL A 97 -7.62 6.02 0.08
C VAL A 97 -7.23 4.63 0.58
N LYS A 98 -7.24 4.41 1.91
CA LYS A 98 -6.95 3.09 2.50
C LYS A 98 -7.99 2.03 2.09
N SER A 99 -9.26 2.39 1.98
CA SER A 99 -10.31 1.49 1.50
C SER A 99 -10.11 1.11 0.04
N MET A 100 -9.76 2.07 -0.82
CA MET A 100 -9.49 1.81 -2.23
C MET A 100 -8.24 0.94 -2.41
N GLU A 101 -7.16 1.22 -1.68
CA GLU A 101 -5.90 0.47 -1.75
C GLU A 101 -6.00 -0.96 -1.19
N LEU A 102 -6.52 -1.13 0.03
CA LEU A 102 -6.51 -2.42 0.74
C LEU A 102 -7.70 -3.31 0.37
N HIS A 103 -8.87 -2.69 0.19
CA HIS A 103 -10.12 -3.42 0.02
C HIS A 103 -10.68 -3.33 -1.40
N LYS A 104 -10.08 -2.52 -2.28
CA LYS A 104 -10.51 -2.35 -3.67
C LYS A 104 -11.99 -1.95 -3.76
N ARG A 105 -12.41 -1.07 -2.85
CA ARG A 105 -13.82 -0.66 -2.69
C ARG A 105 -13.92 0.83 -2.43
N PHE A 106 -14.92 1.44 -3.07
CA PHE A 106 -15.34 2.79 -2.77
C PHE A 106 -16.35 2.77 -1.60
N PRO A 107 -16.13 3.52 -0.51
CA PRO A 107 -17.07 3.57 0.61
C PRO A 107 -18.44 4.12 0.20
N ARG A 108 -19.50 3.31 0.32
CA ARG A 108 -20.87 3.66 -0.12
C ARG A 108 -21.53 4.83 0.62
N LYS A 109 -21.02 5.23 1.79
CA LYS A 109 -21.65 6.23 2.67
C LYS A 109 -21.06 7.63 2.55
N LEU A 110 -20.05 7.84 1.70
CA LEU A 110 -19.42 9.15 1.54
C LEU A 110 -20.13 9.92 0.43
N THR A 111 -20.63 11.11 0.75
CA THR A 111 -21.03 12.10 -0.25
C THR A 111 -19.80 12.87 -0.73
N THR A 112 -19.86 13.54 -1.88
CA THR A 112 -18.73 14.31 -2.42
C THR A 112 -18.20 15.36 -1.43
N ALA A 113 -19.07 15.92 -0.60
CA ALA A 113 -18.72 16.87 0.45
C ALA A 113 -17.88 16.22 1.57
N ASP A 114 -18.11 14.94 1.86
CA ASP A 114 -17.38 14.20 2.90
C ASP A 114 -15.98 13.78 2.45
N LEU A 115 -15.68 13.81 1.15
CA LEU A 115 -14.40 13.32 0.63
C LEU A 115 -13.22 14.24 0.97
N VAL A 116 -13.50 15.54 1.16
CA VAL A 116 -12.47 16.55 1.47
C VAL A 116 -12.12 16.48 2.94
N TYR A 117 -10.83 16.32 3.23
CA TYR A 117 -10.32 16.46 4.58
C TYR A 117 -10.30 17.95 4.96
N THR A 118 -11.21 18.37 5.83
CA THR A 118 -11.12 19.62 6.56
C THR A 118 -10.32 19.38 7.85
N PRO A 119 -9.11 19.95 7.99
CA PRO A 119 -8.41 19.94 9.26
C PRO A 119 -9.26 20.67 10.30
N SER A 120 -9.40 20.13 11.51
CA SER A 120 -9.99 20.89 12.62
C SER A 120 -9.12 22.10 12.94
N GLU A 121 -9.74 23.26 13.20
CA GLU A 121 -9.05 24.53 13.53
C GLU A 121 -8.06 24.40 14.70
N SER A 122 -8.19 23.36 15.52
CA SER A 122 -7.31 23.06 16.65
C SER A 122 -5.87 22.65 16.26
N ALA A 123 -5.60 22.31 14.99
CA ALA A 123 -4.27 21.91 14.52
C ALA A 123 -3.43 23.08 13.96
N MET A 124 -4.00 24.28 13.79
CA MET A 124 -3.30 25.48 13.29
C MET A 124 -2.83 26.43 14.39
N GLY A 125 -3.11 26.13 15.67
CA GLY A 125 -2.77 26.97 16.81
C GLY A 125 -1.57 26.46 17.61
N ALA A 126 -0.36 26.52 17.06
CA ALA A 126 0.89 26.40 17.83
C ALA A 126 2.06 27.07 17.11
N SER A 127 1.92 28.36 16.82
CA SER A 127 3.02 29.26 16.47
C SER A 127 2.60 30.67 16.85
N GLY A 128 2.81 31.00 18.12
CA GLY A 128 2.72 32.33 18.70
C GLY A 128 3.81 32.46 19.74
#